data_AF-A0A2S9XJB7-F1
#
_entry.id   AF-A0A2S9XJB7-F1
#
_cell.length_a   1.000
_cell.length_b   1.000
_cell.length_c   1.000
_cell.angle_alpha   90.00
_cell.angle_beta   90.00
_cell.angle_gamma   90.00
#
_symmetry.space_group_name_H-M   'P 1'
#
loop_
_entity.id
_entity.type
_entity.pdbx_description
1 polymer ?
#
loop_
_entity_poly.entity_id
_entity_poly.type
_entity_poly.pdbx_seq_one_letter_code
_entity_poly.pdbx_strand_id
1 'polypeptide(L)'
;MRRDSTALVQAYPRRVNNPYQPPSVHADTAAPVHLPPGLKSRHGCLTAWLILMIIANFNVMLMHLLMSDQIQAATPDRPEWAIPVLLVIAGTNIVCTIGLFKWKKWGFWGFVVGSVIAGGINVMSDLSPAQSGAGLLGVLLLYGVMQIGEPSGWSQMD
;
A
#
# COMPACT_ATOMS: atom_id res chain seq x y z
N MET A 1 -13.46 -4.58 58.40
CA MET A 1 -12.25 -4.97 57.64
C MET A 1 -12.18 -4.16 56.36
N ARG A 2 -11.40 -3.07 56.37
CA ARG A 2 -11.21 -2.14 55.25
C ARG A 2 -9.71 -2.22 54.93
N ARG A 3 -9.34 -2.75 53.76
CA ARG A 3 -7.94 -2.89 53.35
C ARG A 3 -7.44 -1.55 52.80
N ASP A 4 -6.56 -0.92 53.56
CA ASP A 4 -5.80 0.27 53.15
C ASP A 4 -4.94 -0.08 51.92
N SER A 5 -5.29 0.52 50.77
CA SER A 5 -4.57 0.36 49.50
C SER A 5 -3.54 1.48 49.28
N THR A 6 -3.08 2.11 50.36
CA THR A 6 -2.30 3.35 50.32
C THR A 6 -0.77 3.16 50.31
N ALA A 7 -0.27 1.92 50.15
CA ALA A 7 1.13 1.60 50.43
C ALA A 7 2.06 1.41 49.22
N LEU A 8 1.66 1.70 47.97
CA LEU A 8 2.51 1.44 46.79
C LEU A 8 2.83 2.68 45.94
N VAL A 9 3.12 3.82 46.58
CA VAL A 9 3.62 5.04 45.88
C VAL A 9 5.10 5.34 46.22
N GLN A 10 5.79 4.46 46.94
CA GLN A 10 7.04 4.83 47.61
C GLN A 10 8.28 4.09 47.08
N ALA A 11 8.52 4.14 45.76
CA ALA A 11 9.78 3.64 45.19
C ALA A 11 10.24 4.35 43.91
N TYR A 12 9.99 5.64 43.74
CA TYR A 12 10.72 6.42 42.73
C TYR A 12 11.84 7.22 43.41
N PRO A 13 13.12 6.93 43.16
CA PRO A 13 14.21 7.73 43.69
C PRO A 13 14.10 9.16 43.14
N ARG A 14 13.95 10.10 44.06
CA ARG A 14 13.90 11.54 43.82
C ARG A 14 15.20 11.95 43.08
N ARG A 15 15.16 12.13 41.76
CA ARG A 15 16.26 12.75 41.01
C ARG A 15 16.40 14.18 41.51
N VAL A 16 17.32 14.39 42.43
CA VAL A 16 17.79 15.70 42.85
C VAL A 16 18.57 16.28 41.66
N ASN A 17 18.14 17.46 41.19
CA ASN A 17 18.70 18.28 40.10
C ASN A 17 18.32 17.91 38.66
N ASN A 18 17.02 18.02 38.33
CA ASN A 18 16.62 18.39 36.96
C ASN A 18 16.35 19.92 36.92
N PRO A 19 17.20 20.74 36.28
CA PRO A 19 16.96 22.19 36.14
C PRO A 19 15.77 22.51 35.23
N TYR A 20 15.19 21.52 34.57
CA TYR A 20 13.95 21.67 33.83
C TYR A 20 12.75 21.50 34.76
N GLN A 21 12.35 22.61 35.38
CA GLN A 21 11.07 22.71 36.08
C GLN A 21 10.05 23.17 35.03
N PRO A 22 9.17 22.28 34.51
CA PRO A 22 8.15 22.72 33.57
C PRO A 22 7.26 23.77 34.27
N PRO A 23 6.73 24.76 33.52
CA PRO A 23 5.77 25.72 34.05
C PRO A 23 4.68 24.96 34.81
N SER A 24 4.35 25.40 36.03
CA SER A 24 3.28 24.81 36.83
C SER A 24 1.98 24.87 36.04
N VAL A 25 1.61 23.76 35.42
CA VAL A 25 0.37 23.61 34.69
C VAL A 25 -0.74 23.69 35.73
N HIS A 26 -1.34 24.88 35.84
CA HIS A 26 -2.63 25.04 36.50
C HIS A 26 -3.59 24.05 35.84
N ALA A 27 -4.18 23.17 36.65
CA ALA A 27 -5.05 22.09 36.24
C ALA A 27 -6.44 22.61 35.82
N ASP A 28 -6.47 23.63 34.96
CA ASP A 28 -7.70 24.18 34.39
C ASP A 28 -7.55 24.22 32.86
N THR A 29 -8.45 23.51 32.20
CA THR A 29 -8.60 23.38 30.73
C THR A 29 -7.68 22.33 30.09
N ALA A 30 -8.02 21.05 30.30
CA ALA A 30 -7.68 20.01 29.33
C ALA A 30 -8.46 20.28 28.03
N ALA A 31 -7.96 21.21 27.23
CA ALA A 31 -8.36 21.32 25.84
C ALA A 31 -8.11 19.95 25.17
N PRO A 32 -9.04 19.43 24.35
CA PRO A 32 -8.80 18.21 23.61
C PRO A 32 -7.50 18.39 22.84
N VAL A 33 -6.57 17.46 23.02
CA VAL A 33 -5.30 17.44 22.29
C VAL A 33 -5.65 17.33 20.81
N HIS A 34 -5.76 18.49 20.13
CA HIS A 34 -5.77 18.57 18.70
C HIS A 34 -4.38 18.10 18.25
N LEU A 35 -4.28 16.82 17.88
CA LEU A 35 -3.14 16.32 17.13
C LEU A 35 -2.89 17.27 15.94
N PRO A 36 -1.66 17.71 15.70
CA PRO A 36 -1.36 18.61 14.60
C PRO A 36 -1.88 17.97 13.30
N PRO A 37 -2.73 18.67 12.52
CA PRO A 37 -3.21 18.19 11.24
C PRO A 37 -2.00 18.10 10.29
N GLY A 38 -1.43 16.91 10.13
CA GLY A 38 -0.26 16.74 9.27
C GLY A 38 0.62 15.50 9.48
N LEU A 39 0.42 14.69 10.53
CA LEU A 39 1.13 13.41 10.61
C LEU A 39 0.55 12.43 9.58
N LYS A 40 1.19 12.37 8.40
CA LYS A 40 0.93 11.36 7.36
C LYS A 40 1.22 9.97 7.92
N SER A 41 0.22 9.32 8.52
CA SER A 41 0.35 7.99 9.09
C SER A 41 0.10 6.96 8.00
N ARG A 42 1.14 6.20 7.64
CA ARG A 42 1.03 5.09 6.70
C ARG A 42 0.37 3.91 7.41
N HIS A 43 -0.82 3.53 6.97
CA HIS A 43 -1.42 2.28 7.42
C HIS A 43 -0.56 1.10 6.94
N GLY A 44 -0.21 0.19 7.85
CA GLY A 44 0.55 -1.01 7.52
C GLY A 44 -0.14 -1.88 6.47
N CYS A 45 -1.47 -1.83 6.41
CA CYS A 45 -2.29 -2.51 5.41
C CYS A 45 -1.98 -2.04 3.97
N LEU A 46 -1.84 -0.72 3.76
CA LEU A 46 -1.49 -0.18 2.44
C LEU A 46 -0.09 -0.65 2.02
N THR A 47 0.88 -0.60 2.93
CA THR A 47 2.24 -1.08 2.67
C THR A 47 2.27 -2.57 2.31
N ALA A 48 1.54 -3.40 3.06
CA ALA A 48 1.44 -4.83 2.77
C ALA A 48 0.82 -5.09 1.40
N TRP A 49 -0.22 -4.34 1.04
CA TRP A 49 -0.86 -4.43 -0.29
C TRP A 49 0.09 -4.04 -1.43
N LEU A 50 0.85 -2.95 -1.26
CA LEU A 50 1.84 -2.53 -2.28
C LEU A 50 2.97 -3.57 -2.44
N ILE A 51 3.41 -4.21 -1.36
CA ILE A 51 4.38 -5.31 -1.43
C ILE A 51 3.79 -6.49 -2.21
N LEU A 52 2.54 -6.87 -1.94
CA LEU A 52 1.85 -7.94 -2.67
C LEU A 52 1.80 -7.63 -4.16
N MET A 53 1.52 -6.38 -4.54
CA MET A 53 1.52 -5.94 -5.95
C MET A 53 2.89 -6.06 -6.61
N ILE A 54 3.98 -5.73 -5.90
CA ILE A 54 5.34 -5.92 -6.42
C ILE A 54 5.60 -7.40 -6.67
N ILE A 55 5.27 -8.26 -5.69
CA ILE A 55 5.45 -9.71 -5.81
C ILE A 55 4.64 -10.27 -6.98
N ALA A 56 3.38 -9.84 -7.14
CA ALA A 56 2.52 -10.28 -8.22
C ALA A 56 3.06 -9.87 -9.60
N ASN A 57 3.46 -8.60 -9.79
CA ASN A 57 4.03 -8.14 -11.06
C ASN A 57 5.37 -8.83 -11.37
N PHE A 58 6.21 -9.05 -10.34
CA PHE A 58 7.45 -9.78 -10.50
C PHE A 58 7.22 -11.24 -10.90
N ASN A 59 6.24 -11.92 -10.29
CA ASN A 59 5.85 -13.28 -10.67
C ASN A 59 5.39 -13.34 -12.13
N VAL A 60 4.56 -12.37 -12.57
CA VAL A 60 4.15 -12.26 -13.98
C VAL A 60 5.36 -12.15 -14.91
N MET A 61 6.32 -11.27 -14.60
CA MET A 61 7.55 -11.14 -15.40
C MET A 61 8.33 -12.45 -15.44
N LEU A 62 8.51 -13.11 -14.29
CA LEU A 62 9.25 -14.36 -14.18
C LEU A 62 8.59 -15.48 -14.99
N MET A 63 7.27 -15.61 -14.92
CA MET A 63 6.51 -16.60 -15.70
C MET A 63 6.66 -16.34 -17.20
N HIS A 64 6.58 -15.09 -17.64
CA HIS A 64 6.75 -14.77 -19.07
C HIS A 64 8.19 -14.99 -19.56
N LEU A 65 9.20 -14.83 -18.70
CA LEU A 65 10.60 -15.06 -19.07
C LEU A 65 11.02 -16.54 -19.03
N LEU A 66 10.51 -17.31 -18.06
CA LEU A 66 10.89 -18.72 -17.89
C LEU A 66 10.01 -19.69 -18.66
N MET A 67 8.75 -19.32 -18.93
CA MET A 67 7.76 -20.17 -19.57
C MET A 67 7.25 -19.57 -20.88
N SER A 68 8.00 -18.67 -21.52
CA SER A 68 7.63 -18.06 -22.80
C SER A 68 7.17 -19.09 -23.83
N ASP A 69 7.97 -20.16 -23.97
CA ASP A 69 7.76 -21.19 -24.98
C ASP A 69 6.51 -22.03 -24.68
N GLN A 70 6.28 -22.34 -23.40
CA GLN A 70 5.09 -23.07 -22.95
C GLN A 70 3.82 -22.23 -23.10
N ILE A 71 3.91 -20.93 -22.79
CA ILE A 71 2.81 -19.98 -22.93
C ILE A 71 2.46 -19.80 -24.41
N GLN A 72 3.46 -19.70 -25.29
CA GLN A 72 3.25 -19.59 -26.74
C GLN A 72 2.66 -20.89 -27.32
N ALA A 73 3.09 -22.05 -26.84
CA ALA A 73 2.51 -23.34 -27.23
C ALA A 73 1.05 -23.49 -26.74
N ALA A 74 0.71 -22.95 -25.56
CA ALA A 74 -0.65 -22.97 -25.02
C ALA A 74 -1.58 -21.92 -25.65
N THR A 75 -1.03 -20.88 -26.27
CA THR A 75 -1.78 -19.82 -26.97
C THR A 75 -1.14 -19.52 -28.33
N PRO A 76 -1.31 -20.41 -29.32
CA PRO A 76 -0.61 -20.31 -30.62
C PRO A 76 -0.99 -19.07 -31.42
N ASP A 77 -2.21 -18.58 -31.26
CA ASP A 77 -2.74 -17.40 -31.96
C ASP A 77 -2.32 -16.07 -31.29
N ARG A 78 -1.55 -16.14 -30.20
CA ARG A 78 -1.09 -14.93 -29.51
C ARG A 78 -0.05 -14.20 -30.37
N PRO A 79 -0.19 -12.87 -30.58
CA PRO A 79 0.80 -12.11 -31.29
C PRO A 79 2.17 -12.13 -30.59
N GLU A 80 3.26 -12.26 -31.34
CA GLU A 80 4.63 -12.28 -30.80
C GLU A 80 4.99 -11.00 -30.02
N TRP A 81 4.36 -9.87 -30.37
CA TRP A 81 4.56 -8.60 -29.68
C TRP A 81 3.89 -8.53 -28.30
N ALA A 82 2.92 -9.41 -28.00
CA ALA A 82 2.13 -9.33 -26.77
C ALA A 82 2.98 -9.58 -25.52
N ILE A 83 3.88 -10.58 -25.56
CA ILE A 83 4.77 -10.94 -24.46
C ILE A 83 5.72 -9.79 -24.06
N PRO A 84 6.50 -9.18 -24.98
CA PRO A 84 7.37 -8.06 -24.62
C PRO A 84 6.58 -6.84 -24.15
N VAL A 85 5.39 -6.57 -24.71
CA VAL A 85 4.52 -5.49 -24.23
C VAL A 85 4.04 -5.74 -22.80
N LEU A 86 3.60 -6.95 -22.48
CA LEU A 86 3.21 -7.34 -21.12
C LEU A 86 4.36 -7.22 -20.11
N LEU A 87 5.59 -7.56 -20.52
CA LEU A 87 6.80 -7.35 -19.71
C LEU A 87 7.06 -5.87 -19.41
N VAL A 88 6.93 -5.00 -20.42
CA VAL A 88 7.08 -3.54 -20.25
C VAL A 88 5.97 -2.99 -19.34
N ILE A 89 4.73 -3.46 -19.48
CA ILE A 89 3.61 -3.08 -18.62
C ILE A 89 3.86 -3.52 -17.17
N ALA A 90 4.31 -4.76 -16.95
CA ALA A 90 4.63 -5.26 -15.62
C ALA A 90 5.76 -4.45 -14.96
N GLY A 91 6.81 -4.11 -15.70
CA GLY A 91 7.86 -3.20 -15.22
C GLY A 91 7.32 -1.80 -14.89
N THR A 92 6.46 -1.26 -15.74
CA THR A 92 5.79 0.03 -15.51
C THR A 92 4.91 -0.01 -14.26
N ASN A 93 4.19 -1.10 -14.02
CA ASN A 93 3.38 -1.29 -12.81
C ASN A 93 4.22 -1.28 -11.53
N ILE A 94 5.44 -1.83 -11.57
CA ILE A 94 6.38 -1.74 -10.44
C ILE A 94 6.77 -0.29 -10.19
N VAL A 95 7.11 0.48 -11.23
CA VAL A 95 7.41 1.91 -11.11
C VAL A 95 6.22 2.70 -10.56
N CYS A 96 5.02 2.40 -11.05
CA CYS A 96 3.76 2.96 -10.55
C CYS A 96 3.55 2.64 -9.06
N THR A 97 3.85 1.41 -8.64
CA THR A 97 3.76 0.96 -7.25
C THR A 97 4.77 1.69 -6.35
N ILE A 98 5.98 1.95 -6.86
CA ILE A 98 6.97 2.82 -6.17
C ILE A 98 6.46 4.27 -6.09
N GLY A 99 5.79 4.77 -7.12
CA GLY A 99 5.11 6.07 -7.10
C GLY A 99 4.01 6.15 -6.04
N LEU A 100 3.22 5.09 -5.88
CA LEU A 100 2.23 4.93 -4.82
C LEU A 100 2.89 4.90 -3.44
N PHE A 101 4.05 4.25 -3.27
CA PHE A 101 4.86 4.34 -2.06
C PHE A 101 5.29 5.78 -1.75
N LYS A 102 5.43 6.64 -2.75
CA LYS A 102 5.74 8.07 -2.59
C LYS A 102 4.49 8.96 -2.57
N TRP A 103 3.29 8.37 -2.41
CA TRP A 103 2.02 9.09 -2.35
C TRP A 103 1.72 9.93 -3.59
N LYS A 104 2.16 9.48 -4.78
CA LYS A 104 1.91 10.18 -6.04
C LYS A 104 0.70 9.61 -6.76
N LYS A 105 -0.29 10.47 -7.06
CA LYS A 105 -1.50 10.07 -7.80
C LYS A 105 -1.19 9.49 -9.17
N TRP A 106 -0.11 9.93 -9.82
CA TRP A 106 0.31 9.40 -11.11
C TRP A 106 0.63 7.90 -11.08
N GLY A 107 1.10 7.38 -9.94
CA GLY A 107 1.32 5.94 -9.76
C GLY A 107 0.02 5.14 -9.81
N PHE A 108 -1.07 5.67 -9.24
CA PHE A 108 -2.39 5.03 -9.33
C PHE A 108 -2.89 5.02 -10.78
N TRP A 109 -2.87 6.17 -11.45
CA TRP A 109 -3.34 6.28 -12.84
C TRP A 109 -2.53 5.42 -13.80
N GLY A 110 -1.20 5.37 -13.64
CA GLY A 110 -0.35 4.49 -14.43
C GLY A 110 -0.68 3.01 -14.20
N PHE A 111 -0.97 2.61 -12.96
CA PHE A 111 -1.39 1.24 -12.66
C PHE A 111 -2.76 0.88 -13.25
N VAL A 112 -3.72 1.80 -13.22
CA VAL A 112 -5.06 1.64 -13.84
C VAL A 112 -4.92 1.45 -15.34
N VAL A 113 -4.20 2.36 -16.02
CA VAL A 113 -3.99 2.29 -17.48
C VAL A 113 -3.26 0.99 -17.84
N GLY A 114 -2.20 0.63 -17.11
CA GLY A 114 -1.46 -0.60 -17.31
C GLY A 114 -2.35 -1.84 -17.18
N SER A 115 -3.22 -1.87 -16.18
CA SER A 115 -4.15 -2.98 -15.94
C SER A 115 -5.25 -3.09 -17.01
N VAL A 116 -5.74 -1.96 -17.54
CA VAL A 116 -6.70 -1.96 -18.66
C VAL A 116 -6.05 -2.48 -19.93
N ILE A 117 -4.84 -2.02 -20.26
CA ILE A 117 -4.11 -2.49 -21.45
C ILE A 117 -3.76 -3.98 -21.33
N ALA A 118 -3.23 -4.40 -20.18
CA ALA A 118 -2.92 -5.81 -19.93
C ALA A 118 -4.17 -6.69 -19.99
N GLY A 119 -5.28 -6.23 -19.41
CA GLY A 119 -6.57 -6.91 -19.49
C GLY A 119 -7.07 -7.04 -20.94
N GLY A 120 -6.94 -5.98 -21.74
CA GLY A 120 -7.26 -6.01 -23.17
C GLY A 120 -6.43 -7.03 -23.95
N ILE A 121 -5.12 -7.05 -23.74
CA ILE A 121 -4.22 -8.05 -24.36
C ILE A 121 -4.59 -9.47 -23.92
N ASN A 122 -4.93 -9.67 -22.64
CA ASN A 122 -5.32 -10.98 -22.12
C ASN A 122 -6.64 -11.48 -22.73
N VAL A 123 -7.63 -10.60 -22.90
CA VAL A 123 -8.89 -10.93 -23.58
C VAL A 123 -8.68 -11.24 -25.05
N MET A 124 -7.82 -10.48 -25.75
CA MET A 124 -7.48 -10.74 -27.16
C MET A 124 -6.73 -12.06 -27.37
N SER A 125 -6.07 -12.57 -26.33
CA SER A 125 -5.26 -13.78 -26.39
C SER A 125 -6.00 -15.03 -25.90
N ASP A 126 -7.32 -14.94 -25.75
CA ASP A 126 -8.22 -15.99 -25.24
C ASP A 126 -7.80 -16.58 -23.87
N LEU A 127 -7.11 -15.81 -23.03
CA LEU A 127 -6.84 -16.26 -21.66
C LEU A 127 -8.15 -16.29 -20.86
N SER A 128 -8.19 -17.21 -19.89
CA SER A 128 -9.34 -17.37 -19.00
C SER A 128 -9.79 -16.03 -18.40
N PRO A 129 -11.12 -15.82 -18.24
CA PRO A 129 -11.66 -14.58 -17.65
C PRO A 129 -11.08 -14.25 -16.27
N ALA A 130 -10.68 -15.27 -15.51
CA ALA A 130 -10.03 -15.12 -14.21
C ALA A 130 -8.68 -14.40 -14.31
N GLN A 131 -7.87 -14.71 -15.33
CA GLN A 131 -6.57 -14.06 -15.54
C GLN A 131 -6.72 -12.63 -16.08
N SER A 132 -7.70 -12.41 -16.96
CA SER A 132 -8.05 -11.07 -17.45
C SER A 132 -8.62 -10.17 -16.35
N GLY A 133 -9.39 -10.74 -15.42
CA GLY A 133 -10.00 -10.03 -14.30
C GLY A 133 -9.05 -9.75 -13.13
N ALA A 134 -7.98 -10.53 -12.96
CA ALA A 134 -7.07 -10.39 -11.81
C ALA A 134 -6.42 -9.01 -11.72
N GLY A 135 -6.02 -8.42 -12.85
CA GLY A 135 -5.44 -7.06 -12.89
C GLY A 135 -6.45 -5.99 -12.46
N LEU A 136 -7.68 -6.08 -12.96
CA LEU A 136 -8.78 -5.16 -12.61
C LEU A 136 -9.21 -5.32 -11.15
N LEU A 137 -9.25 -6.56 -10.65
CA LEU A 137 -9.51 -6.84 -9.23
C LEU A 137 -8.42 -6.21 -8.34
N GLY A 138 -7.16 -6.28 -8.77
CA GLY A 138 -6.04 -5.60 -8.10
C GLY A 138 -6.23 -4.09 -8.02
N VAL A 139 -6.76 -3.44 -9.07
CA VAL A 139 -7.10 -2.01 -9.07
C VAL A 139 -8.21 -1.71 -8.06
N LEU A 140 -9.28 -2.52 -8.02
CA LEU A 140 -10.39 -2.32 -7.09
C LEU A 140 -9.95 -2.49 -5.63
N LEU A 141 -9.12 -3.49 -5.35
CA LEU A 141 -8.54 -3.70 -4.03
C LEU A 141 -7.59 -2.56 -3.63
N LEU A 142 -6.80 -2.04 -4.58
CA LEU A 142 -5.96 -0.86 -4.35
C LEU A 142 -6.80 0.37 -4.00
N TYR A 143 -7.91 0.59 -4.70
CA TYR A 143 -8.85 1.67 -4.40
C TYR A 143 -9.49 1.48 -3.01
N GLY A 144 -9.95 0.27 -2.72
CA GLY A 144 -10.54 -0.07 -1.42
C GLY A 144 -9.58 0.13 -0.25
N VAL A 145 -8.33 -0.36 -0.37
CA VAL A 145 -7.33 -0.22 0.70
C VAL A 145 -6.90 1.24 0.90
N MET A 146 -6.92 2.06 -0.15
CA MET A 146 -6.68 3.52 -0.01
C MET A 146 -7.81 4.23 0.74
N GLN A 147 -9.04 3.72 0.65
CA GLN A 147 -10.20 4.29 1.34
C GLN A 147 -10.28 3.90 2.82
N ILE A 148 -9.59 2.81 3.21
CA ILE A 148 -9.57 2.33 4.60
C ILE A 148 -8.54 3.12 5.42
N GLY A 149 -9.02 4.14 6.12
CA GLY A 149 -8.26 4.90 7.12
C GLY A 149 -8.67 6.38 7.17
N GLU A 150 -8.72 6.97 8.37
CA GLU A 150 -8.77 8.42 8.53
C GLU A 150 -7.37 8.94 8.94
N PRO A 151 -6.78 9.91 8.21
CA PRO A 151 -7.27 10.48 6.95
C PRO A 151 -7.09 9.51 5.78
N SER A 152 -8.05 9.54 4.84
CA SER A 152 -8.05 8.73 3.62
C SER A 152 -6.70 8.76 2.92
N GLY A 153 -6.23 7.60 2.46
CA GLY A 153 -4.98 7.53 1.71
C GLY A 153 -5.03 8.40 0.45
N TRP A 154 -6.23 8.56 -0.13
CA TRP A 154 -6.46 9.39 -1.30
C TRP A 154 -6.28 10.89 -1.04
N SER A 155 -6.73 11.39 0.11
CA SER A 155 -6.65 12.83 0.42
C SER A 155 -5.22 13.30 0.72
N GLN A 156 -4.33 12.36 1.06
CA GLN A 156 -2.92 12.63 1.37
C GLN A 156 -2.00 12.55 0.14
N MET A 157 -2.51 12.10 -1.01
CA MET A 157 -1.73 12.01 -2.25
C MET A 157 -1.63 13.37 -2.94
N ASP A 158 -0.42 13.67 -3.43
CA ASP A 158 -0.14 14.83 -4.27
C ASP A 158 -0.57 14.52 -5.72
#